data_AF-A0A3D3S845-F1
#
_entry.id   AF-A0A3D3S845-F1
#
_cell.length_a   1.000
_cell.length_b   1.000
_cell.length_c   1.000
_cell.angle_alpha   90.00
_cell.angle_beta   90.00
_cell.angle_gamma   90.00
#
_symmetry.space_group_name_H-M   'P 1'
#
loop_
_entity.id
_entity.type
_entity.pdbx_description
1 polymer ?
#
loop_
_entity_poly.entity_id
_entity_poly.type
_entity_poly.pdbx_seq_one_letter_code
_entity_poly.pdbx_strand_id
1 'polypeptide(L)'
;MFINWTGGSLASARKRALIWALVALAACLAMNAYHYSLEGAKGLYVWNRTGMFRGLILMGFIPISVAILSLPLEKLRSKRASGIVRGLSIVLSALVILSSSGLTALLVAGPRMGNLEPARLELIDPSKGIEPRNADTAVRPNPAFQSGSASTVGESAPGTAVGAVSGTTDASAIPLLRLSFSSDPHWGVDNSSASARTNILASVAEHKPDAFFMLGDTVETGSKAMMWNFALSDLEAIIPKVPLRPLMGNHDAL
;
A
#
# COMPACT_ATOMS: atom_id res chain seq x y z
N MET A 1 -53.39 -37.43 14.27
CA MET A 1 -52.14 -37.42 15.06
C MET A 1 -51.31 -36.21 14.61
N PHE A 2 -51.50 -35.06 15.25
CA PHE A 2 -50.72 -33.85 14.93
C PHE A 2 -49.43 -33.89 15.73
N ILE A 3 -48.32 -34.15 15.03
CA ILE A 3 -46.98 -34.11 15.63
C ILE A 3 -46.68 -32.64 15.95
N ASN A 4 -46.70 -32.30 17.24
CA ASN A 4 -46.28 -31.02 17.78
C ASN A 4 -44.76 -30.85 17.58
N TRP A 5 -44.36 -30.31 16.43
CA TRP A 5 -42.97 -30.08 16.05
C TRP A 5 -42.68 -28.58 15.83
N THR A 6 -42.87 -27.72 16.84
CA THR A 6 -42.77 -26.26 16.57
C THR A 6 -42.07 -25.40 17.63
N GLY A 7 -41.86 -25.89 18.87
CA GLY A 7 -41.21 -25.08 19.91
C GLY A 7 -39.67 -25.08 19.86
N GLY A 8 -39.05 -26.26 19.87
CA GLY A 8 -37.59 -26.41 19.99
C GLY A 8 -36.81 -26.09 18.71
N SER A 9 -37.38 -26.34 17.53
CA SER A 9 -36.69 -26.15 16.25
C SER A 9 -36.48 -24.67 15.91
N LEU A 10 -37.41 -23.80 16.31
CA LEU A 10 -37.38 -22.38 15.99
C LEU A 10 -36.33 -21.62 16.82
N ALA A 11 -36.24 -21.92 18.12
CA ALA A 11 -35.22 -21.36 19.01
C ALA A 11 -33.80 -21.81 18.60
N SER A 12 -33.66 -23.08 18.19
CA SER A 12 -32.42 -23.63 17.65
C SER A 12 -32.01 -22.94 16.34
N ALA A 13 -32.93 -22.76 15.40
CA ALA A 13 -32.67 -22.06 14.14
C ALA A 13 -32.25 -20.61 14.33
N ARG A 14 -32.89 -19.89 15.26
CA ARG A 14 -32.51 -18.52 15.64
C ARG A 14 -31.09 -18.47 16.20
N LYS A 15 -30.80 -19.35 17.18
CA LYS A 15 -29.46 -19.43 17.80
C LYS A 15 -28.39 -19.70 16.75
N ARG A 16 -28.64 -20.64 15.82
CA ARG A 16 -27.72 -20.93 14.72
C ARG A 16 -27.46 -19.71 13.83
N ALA A 17 -28.50 -19.03 13.36
CA ALA A 17 -28.35 -17.86 12.49
C ALA A 17 -27.53 -16.75 13.17
N LEU A 18 -27.80 -16.46 14.45
CA LEU A 18 -27.04 -15.48 15.22
C LEU A 18 -25.57 -15.88 15.41
N ILE A 19 -25.30 -17.15 15.73
CA ILE A 19 -23.92 -17.64 15.88
C ILE A 19 -23.15 -17.48 14.56
N TRP A 20 -23.72 -17.94 13.44
CA TRP A 20 -23.07 -17.82 12.13
C TRP A 20 -22.83 -16.36 11.75
N ALA A 21 -23.79 -15.47 12.01
CA ALA A 21 -23.64 -14.05 11.75
C ALA A 21 -22.56 -13.39 12.62
N LEU A 22 -22.43 -13.80 13.89
CA LEU A 22 -21.36 -13.33 14.78
C LEU A 22 -19.98 -13.84 14.35
N VAL A 23 -19.88 -15.10 13.92
CA VAL A 23 -18.65 -15.66 13.36
C VAL A 23 -18.25 -14.92 12.09
N ALA A 24 -19.21 -14.62 11.21
CA ALA A 24 -18.97 -13.83 10.01
C ALA A 24 -18.49 -12.42 10.32
N LEU A 25 -19.11 -11.75 11.29
CA LEU A 25 -18.66 -10.43 11.77
C LEU A 25 -17.23 -10.50 12.31
N ALA A 26 -16.93 -11.48 13.17
CA ALA A 26 -15.59 -11.65 13.73
C ALA A 26 -14.53 -11.92 12.65
N ALA A 27 -14.82 -12.80 11.68
CA ALA A 27 -13.93 -13.08 10.55
C ALA A 27 -13.69 -11.82 9.70
N CYS A 28 -14.74 -11.06 9.40
CA CYS A 28 -14.66 -9.80 8.66
C CYS A 28 -13.81 -8.75 9.41
N LEU A 29 -14.01 -8.61 10.72
CA LEU A 29 -13.24 -7.69 11.56
C LEU A 29 -11.77 -8.10 11.63
N ALA A 30 -11.48 -9.40 11.80
CA ALA A 30 -10.12 -9.91 11.82
C ALA A 30 -9.40 -9.67 10.48
N MET A 31 -10.07 -9.94 9.36
CA MET A 31 -9.53 -9.65 8.03
C MET A 31 -9.24 -8.16 7.84
N ASN A 32 -10.19 -7.27 8.19
CA ASN A 32 -9.99 -5.83 8.05
C ASN A 32 -8.88 -5.33 8.99
N ALA A 33 -8.81 -5.83 10.23
CA ALA A 33 -7.73 -5.49 11.16
C ALA A 33 -6.36 -5.88 10.60
N TYR A 34 -6.26 -7.07 9.98
CA TYR A 34 -5.04 -7.48 9.30
C TYR A 34 -4.73 -6.58 8.09
N HIS A 35 -5.69 -6.39 7.18
CA HIS A 35 -5.52 -5.58 5.98
C HIS A 35 -5.06 -4.15 6.30
N TYR A 36 -5.68 -3.49 7.28
CA TYR A 36 -5.31 -2.14 7.70
C TYR A 36 -4.11 -2.05 8.66
N SER A 37 -3.56 -3.19 9.08
CA SER A 37 -2.26 -3.24 9.74
C SER A 37 -1.08 -3.19 8.76
N LEU A 38 -1.34 -3.49 7.48
CA LEU A 38 -0.33 -3.42 6.42
C LEU A 38 0.11 -1.98 6.15
N GLU A 39 1.37 -1.81 5.77
CA GLU A 39 1.93 -0.49 5.42
C GLU A 39 1.18 0.12 4.23
N GLY A 40 0.94 1.43 4.27
CA GLY A 40 0.16 2.15 3.26
C GLY A 40 -1.37 1.87 3.24
N ALA A 41 -1.85 0.73 3.73
CA ALA A 41 -3.25 0.32 3.57
C ALA A 41 -4.27 1.24 4.28
N LYS A 42 -3.89 1.89 5.39
CA LYS A 42 -4.75 2.90 6.05
C LYS A 42 -5.08 4.07 5.11
N GLY A 43 -4.15 4.43 4.23
CA GLY A 43 -4.35 5.49 3.26
C GLY A 43 -5.52 5.19 2.31
N LEU A 44 -5.69 3.93 1.92
CA LEU A 44 -6.79 3.47 1.08
C LEU A 44 -8.17 3.69 1.72
N TYR A 45 -8.27 3.75 3.05
CA TYR A 45 -9.53 4.09 3.71
C TYR A 45 -9.74 5.60 3.83
N VAL A 46 -8.69 6.34 4.18
CA VAL A 46 -8.77 7.78 4.46
C VAL A 46 -8.94 8.60 3.17
N TRP A 47 -8.19 8.27 2.14
CA TRP A 47 -8.05 9.10 0.94
C TRP A 47 -8.89 8.62 -0.24
N ASN A 48 -9.30 7.35 -0.24
CA ASN A 48 -10.11 6.82 -1.32
C ASN A 48 -11.57 7.27 -1.20
N ARG A 49 -12.09 7.87 -2.27
CA ARG A 49 -13.51 8.24 -2.39
C ARG A 49 -14.41 7.09 -2.82
N THR A 50 -13.85 5.97 -3.28
CA THR A 50 -14.65 4.81 -3.71
C THR A 50 -15.31 4.11 -2.52
N GLY A 51 -16.55 3.66 -2.71
CA GLY A 51 -17.32 2.97 -1.66
C GLY A 51 -16.83 1.55 -1.36
N MET A 52 -15.85 1.03 -2.10
CA MET A 52 -15.42 -0.37 -2.04
C MET A 52 -14.84 -0.75 -0.66
N PHE A 53 -13.86 0.00 -0.17
CA PHE A 53 -13.22 -0.26 1.12
C PHE A 53 -14.17 -0.06 2.31
N ARG A 54 -15.08 0.92 2.21
CA ARG A 54 -16.17 1.10 3.18
C ARG A 54 -17.12 -0.11 3.15
N GLY A 55 -17.41 -0.64 1.96
CA GLY A 55 -18.18 -1.86 1.77
C GLY A 55 -17.53 -3.08 2.46
N LEU A 56 -16.21 -3.24 2.33
CA LEU A 56 -15.46 -4.32 2.98
C LEU A 56 -15.51 -4.27 4.52
N ILE A 57 -15.56 -3.07 5.10
CA ILE A 57 -15.75 -2.91 6.55
C ILE A 57 -17.19 -3.25 6.94
N LEU A 58 -18.16 -2.78 6.15
CA LEU A 58 -19.58 -2.91 6.47
C LEU A 58 -20.17 -4.29 6.17
N MET A 59 -19.55 -5.09 5.29
CA MET A 59 -20.11 -6.38 4.88
C MET A 59 -20.33 -7.36 6.04
N GLY A 60 -19.48 -7.31 7.07
CA GLY A 60 -19.63 -8.14 8.27
C GLY A 60 -20.90 -7.84 9.08
N PHE A 61 -21.47 -6.64 8.93
CA PHE A 61 -22.71 -6.24 9.62
C PHE A 61 -23.98 -6.69 8.89
N ILE A 62 -23.88 -7.08 7.61
CA ILE A 62 -25.06 -7.48 6.82
C ILE A 62 -25.71 -8.75 7.39
N PRO A 63 -25.00 -9.87 7.63
CA PRO A 63 -25.63 -11.10 8.08
C PRO A 63 -26.27 -10.97 9.47
N ILE A 64 -25.65 -10.20 10.37
CA ILE A 64 -26.18 -9.96 11.72
C ILE A 64 -27.41 -9.05 11.69
N SER A 65 -27.44 -8.05 10.83
CA SER A 65 -28.61 -7.19 10.63
C SER A 65 -29.80 -8.01 10.11
N VAL A 66 -29.56 -8.88 9.13
CA VAL A 66 -30.57 -9.81 8.60
C VAL A 66 -31.03 -10.80 9.68
N ALA A 67 -30.12 -11.32 10.51
CA ALA A 67 -30.48 -12.20 11.63
C ALA A 67 -31.40 -11.49 12.64
N ILE A 68 -31.10 -10.25 13.01
CA ILE A 68 -31.89 -9.44 13.94
C ILE A 68 -33.26 -9.09 13.35
N LEU A 69 -33.33 -8.78 12.05
CA LEU A 69 -34.60 -8.54 11.34
C LEU A 69 -35.53 -9.75 11.36
N SER A 70 -35.02 -10.96 11.58
CA SER A 70 -35.86 -12.15 11.73
C SER A 70 -36.67 -12.19 13.03
N LEU A 71 -36.26 -11.43 14.06
CA LEU A 71 -36.90 -11.40 15.39
C LEU A 71 -38.32 -10.84 15.37
N PRO A 72 -38.61 -9.64 14.82
CA PRO A 72 -39.98 -9.14 14.74
C PRO A 72 -40.87 -10.04 13.85
N LEU A 73 -40.30 -10.69 12.82
CA LEU A 73 -41.03 -11.62 11.95
C LEU A 73 -41.49 -12.88 12.66
N GLU A 74 -40.90 -13.23 13.82
CA GLU A 74 -41.39 -14.30 14.68
C GLU A 74 -42.76 -13.99 15.27
N LYS A 75 -43.19 -12.73 15.32
CA LYS A 75 -44.51 -12.34 15.83
C LYS A 75 -45.63 -12.56 14.80
N LEU A 76 -45.28 -12.78 13.53
CA LEU A 76 -46.26 -13.02 12.46
C LEU A 76 -46.93 -14.40 12.61
N ARG A 77 -48.17 -14.49 12.11
CA ARG A 77 -48.97 -15.73 12.08
C ARG A 77 -48.29 -16.82 11.26
N SER A 78 -47.67 -16.45 10.14
CA SER A 78 -46.84 -17.36 9.32
C SER A 78 -45.37 -17.26 9.73
N LYS A 79 -44.76 -18.38 10.10
CA LYS A 79 -43.32 -18.45 10.42
C LYS A 79 -42.42 -18.59 9.19
N ARG A 80 -42.99 -18.70 7.98
CA ARG A 80 -42.21 -18.86 6.74
C ARG A 80 -41.26 -17.69 6.51
N ALA A 81 -41.73 -16.45 6.73
CA ALA A 81 -40.91 -15.25 6.56
C ALA A 81 -39.67 -15.26 7.47
N SER A 82 -39.83 -15.56 8.76
CA SER A 82 -38.71 -15.68 9.71
C SER A 82 -37.76 -16.81 9.31
N GLY A 83 -38.28 -17.94 8.84
CA GLY A 83 -37.47 -19.06 8.32
C GLY A 83 -36.60 -18.65 7.12
N ILE A 84 -37.19 -17.97 6.13
CA ILE A 84 -36.48 -17.49 4.94
C ILE A 84 -35.39 -16.49 5.32
N VAL A 85 -35.72 -15.49 6.14
CA VAL A 85 -34.75 -14.45 6.55
C VAL A 85 -33.57 -15.04 7.33
N ARG A 86 -33.80 -16.04 8.18
CA ARG A 86 -32.70 -16.76 8.86
C ARG A 86 -31.85 -17.58 7.90
N GLY A 87 -32.48 -18.27 6.95
CA GLY A 87 -31.78 -19.00 5.90
C GLY A 87 -30.87 -18.07 5.11
N LEU A 88 -31.38 -16.89 4.72
CA LEU A 88 -30.61 -15.84 4.05
C LEU A 88 -29.43 -15.36 4.91
N SER A 89 -29.63 -15.11 6.20
CA SER A 89 -28.55 -14.72 7.12
C SER A 89 -27.44 -15.77 7.19
N ILE A 90 -27.77 -17.07 7.21
CA ILE A 90 -26.77 -18.15 7.23
C ILE A 90 -25.97 -18.17 5.92
N VAL A 91 -26.64 -18.08 4.76
CA VAL A 91 -25.97 -18.05 3.46
C VAL A 91 -25.04 -16.84 3.35
N LEU A 92 -25.52 -15.65 3.73
CA LEU A 92 -24.69 -14.44 3.74
C LEU A 92 -23.51 -14.55 4.71
N SER A 93 -23.70 -15.18 5.88
CA SER A 93 -22.62 -15.43 6.83
C SER A 93 -21.53 -16.32 6.22
N ALA A 94 -21.91 -17.40 5.55
CA ALA A 94 -20.96 -18.30 4.89
C ALA A 94 -20.16 -17.57 3.79
N LEU A 95 -20.83 -16.74 2.99
CA LEU A 95 -20.16 -15.92 1.96
C LEU A 95 -19.15 -14.94 2.57
N VAL A 96 -19.54 -14.22 3.63
CA VAL A 96 -18.63 -13.27 4.31
C VAL A 96 -17.43 -14.00 4.91
N ILE A 97 -17.63 -15.17 5.53
CA ILE A 97 -16.53 -15.98 6.09
C ILE A 97 -15.58 -16.40 4.97
N LEU A 98 -16.10 -17.00 3.89
CA LEU A 98 -15.27 -17.47 2.77
C LEU A 98 -14.49 -16.33 2.12
N SER A 99 -15.13 -15.20 1.86
CA SER A 99 -14.47 -14.02 1.29
C SER A 99 -13.41 -13.44 2.24
N SER A 100 -13.71 -13.34 3.54
CA SER A 100 -12.77 -12.81 4.52
C SER A 100 -11.55 -13.74 4.67
N SER A 101 -11.77 -15.04 4.81
CA SER A 101 -10.69 -16.03 4.91
C SER A 101 -9.87 -16.11 3.62
N GLY A 102 -10.53 -16.07 2.45
CA GLY A 102 -9.85 -16.07 1.15
C GLY A 102 -9.00 -14.84 0.95
N LEU A 103 -9.50 -13.65 1.29
CA LEU A 103 -8.75 -12.41 1.17
C LEU A 103 -7.58 -12.34 2.16
N THR A 104 -7.77 -12.78 3.41
CA THR A 104 -6.66 -12.90 4.36
C THR A 104 -5.60 -13.89 3.87
N ALA A 105 -6.00 -15.05 3.36
CA ALA A 105 -5.08 -16.03 2.81
C ALA A 105 -4.30 -15.45 1.61
N LEU A 106 -4.96 -14.70 0.73
CA LEU A 106 -4.30 -14.01 -0.39
C LEU A 106 -3.25 -13.00 0.11
N LEU A 107 -3.61 -12.13 1.05
CA LEU A 107 -2.70 -11.10 1.59
C LEU A 107 -1.55 -11.67 2.43
N VAL A 108 -1.69 -12.89 2.97
CA VAL A 108 -0.62 -13.56 3.71
C VAL A 108 0.25 -14.41 2.78
N ALA A 109 -0.36 -15.25 1.95
CA ALA A 109 0.38 -16.20 1.12
C ALA A 109 0.92 -15.55 -0.16
N GLY A 110 0.15 -14.65 -0.79
CA GLY A 110 0.48 -14.02 -2.07
C GLY A 110 1.88 -13.40 -2.10
N PRO A 111 2.21 -12.46 -1.19
CA PRO A 111 3.56 -11.86 -1.10
C PRO A 111 4.70 -12.85 -0.84
N ARG A 112 4.37 -14.07 -0.40
CA ARG A 112 5.35 -15.13 -0.08
C ARG A 112 5.41 -16.21 -1.16
N MET A 113 4.60 -16.09 -2.20
CA MET A 113 4.56 -17.03 -3.32
C MET A 113 5.43 -16.53 -4.47
N GLY A 114 6.19 -17.45 -5.06
CA GLY A 114 7.09 -17.17 -6.17
C GLY A 114 8.55 -17.04 -5.72
N ASN A 115 9.44 -16.99 -6.70
CA ASN A 115 10.87 -16.89 -6.47
C ASN A 115 11.33 -15.48 -6.82
N LEU A 116 11.97 -14.82 -5.85
CA LEU A 116 12.67 -13.57 -6.08
C LEU A 116 14.09 -13.88 -6.54
N GLU A 117 14.52 -13.24 -7.62
CA GLU A 117 15.90 -13.32 -8.07
C GLU A 117 16.79 -12.51 -7.11
N PRO A 118 17.92 -13.06 -6.65
CA PRO A 118 18.83 -12.33 -5.78
C PRO A 118 19.41 -11.12 -6.52
N ALA A 119 19.12 -9.91 -6.04
CA ALA A 119 19.66 -8.68 -6.60
C ALA A 119 20.85 -8.16 -5.78
N ARG A 120 21.89 -7.67 -6.47
CA ARG A 120 23.06 -7.06 -5.82
C ARG A 120 22.89 -5.55 -5.74
N LEU A 121 22.20 -5.10 -4.69
CA LEU A 121 21.96 -3.69 -4.41
C LEU A 121 22.72 -3.25 -3.15
N GLU A 122 23.29 -2.04 -3.17
CA GLU A 122 23.86 -1.41 -1.99
C GLU A 122 22.73 -0.87 -1.10
N LEU A 123 22.32 -1.63 -0.07
CA LEU A 123 21.23 -1.21 0.82
C LEU A 123 21.74 -0.38 1.99
N ILE A 124 21.03 0.72 2.29
CA ILE A 124 21.31 1.56 3.46
C ILE A 124 20.86 0.85 4.74
N ASP A 125 21.80 0.73 5.69
CA ASP A 125 21.54 0.29 7.06
C ASP A 125 21.15 1.51 7.92
N PRO A 126 19.88 1.64 8.34
CA PRO A 126 19.41 2.82 9.07
C PRO A 126 20.08 2.98 10.44
N SER A 127 20.69 1.92 10.98
CA SER A 127 21.38 1.98 12.27
C SER A 127 22.76 2.66 12.20
N LYS A 128 23.34 2.76 11.00
CA LYS A 128 24.68 3.32 10.77
C LYS A 128 24.67 4.78 10.34
N GLY A 129 23.50 5.34 10.01
CA GLY A 129 23.40 6.68 9.43
C GLY A 129 23.85 6.72 7.97
N ILE A 130 23.95 7.93 7.40
CA ILE A 130 24.37 8.17 6.02
C ILE A 130 25.64 9.01 6.07
N GLU A 131 26.69 8.49 5.42
CA GLU A 131 27.97 9.18 5.32
C GLU A 131 28.13 9.82 3.93
N PRO A 132 28.65 11.05 3.82
CA PRO A 132 28.97 11.67 2.55
C PRO A 132 30.05 10.86 1.80
N ARG A 133 29.75 10.37 0.60
CA ARG A 133 30.68 9.56 -0.22
C ARG A 133 31.64 10.43 -1.04
N ASN A 134 31.33 11.71 -1.25
CA ASN A 134 32.08 12.63 -2.11
C ASN A 134 32.46 13.94 -1.39
N ALA A 135 32.93 13.86 -0.14
CA ALA A 135 33.32 15.03 0.66
C ALA A 135 34.38 15.93 -0.01
N ASP A 136 35.21 15.37 -0.90
CA ASP A 136 36.32 16.07 -1.56
C ASP A 136 35.93 16.86 -2.82
N THR A 137 34.68 16.80 -3.29
CA THR A 137 34.24 17.46 -4.55
C THR A 137 33.03 18.39 -4.37
N ALA A 138 32.77 18.86 -3.15
CA ALA A 138 31.67 19.80 -2.86
C ALA A 138 31.92 21.21 -3.43
N VAL A 139 31.97 21.35 -4.75
CA VAL A 139 31.62 22.59 -5.43
C VAL A 139 30.13 22.79 -5.17
N ARG A 140 29.77 23.87 -4.44
CA ARG A 140 28.38 24.23 -4.17
C ARG A 140 27.54 24.16 -5.46
N PRO A 141 26.59 23.22 -5.59
CA PRO A 141 25.61 23.31 -6.66
C PRO A 141 24.73 24.53 -6.37
N ASN A 142 24.51 25.37 -7.38
CA ASN A 142 23.49 26.42 -7.32
C ASN A 142 22.14 25.72 -7.09
N PRO A 143 21.34 26.07 -6.06
CA PRO A 143 20.08 25.38 -5.78
C PRO A 143 19.03 25.78 -6.81
N ALA A 144 19.13 25.23 -8.03
CA ALA A 144 18.06 25.27 -9.00
C ALA A 144 17.13 24.09 -8.70
N PHE A 145 16.07 24.35 -7.96
CA PHE A 145 14.92 23.46 -7.88
C PHE A 145 14.29 23.38 -9.28
N GLN A 146 14.70 22.41 -10.11
CA GLN A 146 14.06 22.16 -11.40
C GLN A 146 12.83 21.29 -11.18
N SER A 147 11.71 21.91 -10.82
CA SER A 147 10.41 21.32 -11.11
C SER A 147 10.25 21.32 -12.63
N GLY A 148 10.21 20.14 -13.25
CA GLY A 148 9.87 20.01 -14.67
C GLY A 148 8.49 20.60 -14.92
N SER A 149 8.46 21.84 -15.42
CA SER A 149 7.28 22.48 -15.98
C SER A 149 7.75 23.32 -17.15
N ALA A 150 7.51 22.80 -18.35
CA ALA A 150 7.74 23.50 -19.59
C ALA A 150 6.86 24.75 -19.64
N SER A 151 7.46 25.94 -19.81
CA SER A 151 6.91 27.10 -20.50
C SER A 151 8.00 28.16 -20.67
N THR A 152 8.52 28.26 -21.88
CA THR A 152 9.33 29.36 -22.41
C THR A 152 8.49 30.64 -22.53
N VAL A 153 8.95 31.78 -21.99
CA VAL A 153 8.89 33.15 -22.59
C VAL A 153 9.80 34.10 -21.78
N GLY A 154 10.74 34.78 -22.47
CA GLY A 154 11.31 36.13 -22.17
C GLY A 154 12.08 36.32 -20.85
N GLU A 155 13.08 37.20 -20.69
CA GLU A 155 13.58 38.34 -21.47
C GLU A 155 14.88 38.81 -20.80
N SER A 156 15.84 39.30 -21.58
CA SER A 156 17.17 39.72 -21.16
C SER A 156 17.19 41.12 -20.56
N ALA A 157 17.97 41.36 -19.48
CA ALA A 157 18.72 42.62 -19.30
C ALA A 157 19.83 42.52 -18.20
N PRO A 158 20.93 43.29 -18.31
CA PRO A 158 22.15 43.12 -17.54
C PRO A 158 22.30 44.14 -16.38
N GLY A 159 23.04 43.78 -15.32
CA GLY A 159 23.29 44.68 -14.20
C GLY A 159 24.51 44.32 -13.36
N THR A 160 25.65 44.91 -13.74
CA THR A 160 26.72 45.51 -12.91
C THR A 160 27.26 44.77 -11.68
N ALA A 161 28.56 44.46 -11.77
CA ALA A 161 29.43 43.97 -10.71
C ALA A 161 29.59 44.94 -9.53
N VAL A 162 29.63 44.40 -8.31
CA VAL A 162 30.30 45.02 -7.16
C VAL A 162 31.13 43.94 -6.48
N GLY A 163 32.45 44.14 -6.47
CA GLY A 163 33.39 43.25 -5.81
C GLY A 163 33.31 43.37 -4.28
N ALA A 164 33.43 42.25 -3.60
CA ALA A 164 33.72 42.19 -2.18
C ALA A 164 34.74 41.08 -1.91
N VAL A 165 35.98 41.53 -1.69
CA VAL A 165 36.94 41.09 -0.66
C VAL A 165 37.13 39.58 -0.49
N SER A 166 38.26 39.09 -1.02
CA SER A 166 38.94 37.90 -0.52
C SER A 166 39.28 38.06 0.96
N GLY A 167 38.56 37.34 1.80
CA GLY A 167 38.88 37.08 3.20
C GLY A 167 38.78 35.57 3.42
N THR A 168 39.88 34.86 3.12
CA THR A 168 40.07 33.45 3.43
C THR A 168 40.05 33.24 4.95
N THR A 169 38.94 32.72 5.45
CA THR A 169 38.94 31.82 6.60
C THR A 169 38.17 30.60 6.13
N ASP A 170 38.90 29.52 5.81
CA ASP A 170 38.35 28.21 5.49
C ASP A 170 37.56 27.71 6.71
N ALA A 171 36.28 28.07 6.76
CA ALA A 171 35.31 27.34 7.53
C ALA A 171 35.28 25.93 6.91
N SER A 172 35.96 24.98 7.55
CA SER A 172 35.93 23.54 7.28
C SER A 172 34.60 23.18 6.62
N ALA A 173 34.62 22.99 5.30
CA ALA A 173 33.40 22.83 4.52
C ALA A 173 32.67 21.61 5.09
N ILE A 174 31.57 21.85 5.80
CA ILE A 174 30.73 20.76 6.30
C ILE A 174 30.28 19.99 5.06
N PRO A 175 30.64 18.71 4.91
CA PRO A 175 30.30 17.97 3.72
C PRO A 175 28.79 17.91 3.57
N LEU A 176 28.27 18.39 2.44
CA LEU A 176 26.84 18.39 2.14
C LEU A 176 26.43 17.00 1.69
N LEU A 177 25.37 16.47 2.29
CA LEU A 177 24.73 15.23 1.84
C LEU A 177 23.91 15.49 0.58
N ARG A 178 24.11 14.64 -0.43
CA ARG A 178 23.34 14.61 -1.68
C ARG A 178 22.33 13.49 -1.58
N LEU A 179 21.06 13.84 -1.49
CA LEU A 179 19.97 12.89 -1.34
C LEU A 179 19.10 12.89 -2.60
N SER A 180 18.68 11.71 -3.04
CA SER A 180 17.70 11.54 -4.10
C SER A 180 16.44 10.86 -3.55
N PHE A 181 15.28 11.24 -4.08
CA PHE A 181 13.99 10.72 -3.68
C PHE A 181 13.16 10.40 -4.91
N SER A 182 12.46 9.28 -4.90
CA SER A 182 11.49 8.89 -5.92
C SER A 182 10.36 8.10 -5.27
N SER A 183 9.18 8.11 -5.88
CA SER A 183 8.00 7.35 -5.45
C SER A 183 7.21 6.89 -6.67
N ASP A 184 6.30 5.94 -6.46
CA ASP A 184 5.30 5.52 -7.44
C ASP A 184 5.86 5.06 -8.81
N PRO A 185 6.96 4.31 -8.90
CA PRO A 185 7.41 3.79 -10.19
C PRO A 185 6.48 2.71 -10.76
N HIS A 186 5.73 1.99 -9.90
CA HIS A 186 4.71 0.99 -10.28
C HIS A 186 5.19 -0.01 -11.36
N TRP A 187 6.25 -0.77 -11.07
CA TRP A 187 6.67 -1.85 -11.97
C TRP A 187 5.55 -2.89 -12.12
N GLY A 188 5.35 -3.36 -13.35
CA GLY A 188 4.40 -4.42 -13.68
C GLY A 188 3.03 -3.97 -14.20
N VAL A 189 2.78 -2.66 -14.34
CA VAL A 189 1.55 -2.15 -14.97
C VAL A 189 1.84 -1.49 -16.31
N ASP A 190 1.02 -1.76 -17.33
CA ASP A 190 1.25 -1.29 -18.71
C ASP A 190 1.09 0.24 -18.87
N ASN A 191 0.39 0.89 -17.96
CA ASN A 191 0.18 2.35 -17.98
C ASN A 191 1.31 3.12 -17.28
N SER A 192 2.28 2.44 -16.67
CA SER A 192 3.47 3.05 -16.09
C SER A 192 4.56 3.22 -17.15
N SER A 193 5.15 4.41 -17.25
CA SER A 193 6.15 4.70 -18.29
C SER A 193 7.49 4.04 -17.95
N ALA A 194 7.80 2.94 -18.63
CA ALA A 194 9.09 2.25 -18.50
C ALA A 194 10.27 3.17 -18.83
N SER A 195 10.16 3.98 -19.88
CA SER A 195 11.20 4.93 -20.26
C SER A 195 11.39 6.02 -19.20
N ALA A 196 10.32 6.50 -18.55
CA ALA A 196 10.44 7.45 -17.45
C ALA A 196 11.20 6.84 -16.27
N ARG A 197 10.90 5.59 -15.89
CA ARG A 197 11.64 4.88 -14.84
C ARG A 197 13.12 4.76 -15.16
N THR A 198 13.46 4.28 -16.35
CA THR A 198 14.86 4.15 -16.78
C THR A 198 15.58 5.50 -16.75
N ASN A 199 14.94 6.57 -17.24
CA ASN A 199 15.53 7.90 -17.25
C ASN A 199 15.74 8.46 -15.84
N ILE A 200 14.78 8.24 -14.93
CA ILE A 200 14.90 8.65 -13.52
C ILE A 200 16.06 7.90 -12.87
N LEU A 201 16.14 6.57 -13.03
CA LEU A 201 17.22 5.77 -12.46
C LEU A 201 18.60 6.15 -13.05
N ALA A 202 18.68 6.41 -14.35
CA ALA A 202 19.90 6.89 -15.00
C ALA A 202 20.33 8.26 -14.46
N SER A 203 19.39 9.19 -14.27
CA SER A 203 19.66 10.49 -13.66
C SER A 203 20.14 10.34 -12.21
N VAL A 204 19.54 9.46 -11.41
CA VAL A 204 20.01 9.14 -10.05
C VAL A 204 21.44 8.59 -10.09
N ALA A 205 21.74 7.66 -11.00
CA ALA A 205 23.09 7.12 -11.18
C ALA A 205 24.11 8.21 -11.51
N GLU A 206 23.76 9.14 -12.41
CA GLU A 206 24.61 10.24 -12.85
C GLU A 206 24.91 11.23 -11.72
N HIS A 207 23.90 11.56 -10.90
CA HIS A 207 24.03 12.52 -9.81
C HIS A 207 24.83 11.97 -8.61
N LYS A 208 25.03 10.64 -8.54
CA LYS A 208 25.81 9.95 -7.50
C LYS A 208 25.44 10.41 -6.09
N PRO A 209 24.17 10.24 -5.66
CA PRO A 209 23.76 10.64 -4.33
C PRO A 209 24.44 9.77 -3.26
N ASP A 210 24.56 10.33 -2.06
CA ASP A 210 25.00 9.61 -0.87
C ASP A 210 23.90 8.66 -0.36
N ALA A 211 22.65 8.97 -0.67
CA ALA A 211 21.51 8.09 -0.45
C ALA A 211 20.38 8.33 -1.45
N PHE A 212 19.78 7.25 -1.92
CA PHE A 212 18.56 7.26 -2.71
C PHE A 212 17.43 6.59 -1.93
N PHE A 213 16.33 7.32 -1.74
CA PHE A 213 15.13 6.82 -1.08
C PHE A 213 14.03 6.56 -2.09
N MET A 214 13.55 5.31 -2.13
CA MET A 214 12.34 4.93 -2.86
C MET A 214 11.18 4.89 -1.87
N LEU A 215 10.24 5.82 -2.00
CA LEU A 215 9.21 6.11 -0.99
C LEU A 215 7.98 5.18 -1.04
N GLY A 216 8.11 4.03 -1.70
CA GLY A 216 7.05 3.05 -1.84
C GLY A 216 6.33 3.10 -3.18
N ASP A 217 5.37 2.19 -3.32
CA ASP A 217 4.65 1.87 -4.54
C ASP A 217 5.62 1.50 -5.66
N THR A 218 6.58 0.66 -5.29
CA THR A 218 7.62 0.16 -6.19
C THR A 218 6.99 -0.71 -7.26
N VAL A 219 6.18 -1.69 -6.87
CA VAL A 219 5.46 -2.57 -7.80
C VAL A 219 3.97 -2.30 -7.73
N GLU A 220 3.25 -2.55 -8.82
CA GLU A 220 1.78 -2.41 -8.85
C GLU A 220 1.09 -3.40 -7.89
N THR A 221 1.67 -4.58 -7.70
CA THR A 221 1.12 -5.63 -6.83
C THR A 221 2.24 -6.43 -6.16
N GLY A 222 2.42 -6.21 -4.85
CA GLY A 222 3.43 -6.86 -4.01
C GLY A 222 3.38 -8.38 -3.99
N SER A 223 2.23 -8.99 -4.26
CA SER A 223 1.99 -10.43 -4.29
C SER A 223 2.43 -11.12 -5.59
N LYS A 224 2.98 -10.36 -6.54
CA LYS A 224 3.47 -10.91 -7.81
C LYS A 224 5.00 -10.82 -7.89
N ALA A 225 5.68 -11.94 -7.61
CA ALA A 225 7.14 -12.06 -7.70
C ALA A 225 7.72 -11.58 -9.05
N MET A 226 6.99 -11.79 -10.15
CA MET A 226 7.39 -11.29 -11.47
C MET A 226 7.63 -9.76 -11.49
N MET A 227 6.74 -8.99 -10.86
CA MET A 227 6.84 -7.52 -10.83
C MET A 227 8.05 -7.08 -10.01
N TRP A 228 8.31 -7.76 -8.89
CA TRP A 228 9.52 -7.55 -8.11
C TRP A 228 10.78 -7.88 -8.90
N ASN A 229 10.81 -9.00 -9.64
CA ASN A 229 11.96 -9.37 -10.45
C ASN A 229 12.25 -8.33 -11.55
N PHE A 230 11.21 -7.73 -12.15
CA PHE A 230 11.40 -6.61 -13.07
C PHE A 230 12.02 -5.38 -12.39
N ALA A 231 11.49 -4.99 -11.23
CA ALA A 231 12.03 -3.87 -10.47
C ALA A 231 13.49 -4.11 -10.06
N LEU A 232 13.78 -5.28 -9.48
CA LEU A 232 15.10 -5.68 -9.03
C LEU A 232 16.12 -5.74 -10.18
N SER A 233 15.73 -6.29 -11.34
CA SER A 233 16.57 -6.34 -12.53
C SER A 233 16.94 -4.94 -13.02
N ASP A 234 16.00 -4.01 -13.08
CA ASP A 234 16.28 -2.62 -13.52
C ASP A 234 17.17 -1.89 -12.51
N LEU A 235 16.91 -2.05 -11.21
CA LEU A 235 17.71 -1.42 -10.15
C LEU A 235 19.15 -1.95 -10.16
N GLU A 236 19.35 -3.26 -10.30
CA GLU A 236 20.69 -3.86 -10.36
C GLU A 236 21.42 -3.48 -11.65
N ALA A 237 20.70 -3.36 -12.77
CA ALA A 237 21.31 -2.96 -14.04
C ALA A 237 21.75 -1.50 -14.05
N ILE A 238 20.98 -0.58 -13.45
CA ILE A 238 21.17 0.86 -13.62
C ILE A 238 21.85 1.52 -12.41
N ILE A 239 21.48 1.13 -11.19
CA ILE A 239 21.98 1.74 -9.94
C ILE A 239 22.58 0.74 -8.92
N PRO A 240 23.39 -0.26 -9.33
CA PRO A 240 23.85 -1.32 -8.42
C PRO A 240 24.69 -0.83 -7.23
N LYS A 241 25.30 0.35 -7.37
CA LYS A 241 26.21 0.96 -6.37
C LYS A 241 25.66 2.25 -5.75
N VAL A 242 24.40 2.59 -6.03
CA VAL A 242 23.76 3.73 -5.36
C VAL A 242 23.21 3.22 -4.03
N PRO A 243 23.54 3.85 -2.88
CA PRO A 243 23.01 3.43 -1.60
C PRO A 243 21.50 3.65 -1.58
N LEU A 244 20.75 2.55 -1.53
CA LEU A 244 19.31 2.53 -1.70
C LEU A 244 18.62 2.24 -0.37
N ARG A 245 17.58 3.03 -0.06
CA ARG A 245 16.64 2.76 1.01
C ARG A 245 15.22 2.68 0.43
N PRO A 246 14.70 1.46 0.20
CA PRO A 246 13.30 1.31 -0.14
C PRO A 246 12.42 1.41 1.11
N LEU A 247 11.26 2.03 0.94
CA LEU A 247 10.13 2.00 1.85
C LEU A 247 8.99 1.25 1.16
N MET A 248 8.08 0.64 1.92
CA MET A 248 6.90 0.00 1.32
C MET A 248 5.75 1.01 1.21
N GLY A 249 5.14 1.04 0.03
CA GLY A 249 3.86 1.68 -0.20
C GLY A 249 2.69 0.70 -0.04
N ASN A 250 1.48 1.17 -0.29
CA ASN A 250 0.29 0.31 -0.23
C ASN A 250 0.30 -0.77 -1.30
N HIS A 251 0.78 -0.49 -2.51
CA HIS A 251 0.81 -1.49 -3.58
C HIS A 251 1.84 -2.60 -3.30
N ASP A 252 2.96 -2.24 -2.68
CA ASP A 252 4.02 -3.19 -2.29
C ASP A 252 3.55 -4.20 -1.24
N ALA A 253 2.54 -3.84 -0.44
CA ALA A 253 2.00 -4.67 0.63
C ALA A 253 0.83 -5.58 0.20
N LEU A 254 0.33 -5.44 -1.05
CA LEU A 254 -0.85 -6.14 -1.58
C LEU A 254 -0.52 -7.46 -2.26
#